data_AF-A0A1L8PH90-F1
#
_entry.id   AF-A0A1L8PH90-F1
#
_cell.length_a   1.000
_cell.length_b   1.000
_cell.length_c   1.000
_cell.angle_alpha   90.00
_cell.angle_beta   90.00
_cell.angle_gamma   90.00
#
_symmetry.space_group_name_H-M   'P 1'
#
loop_
_entity.id
_entity.type
_entity.pdbx_description
1 polymer ?
#
loop_
_entity_poly.entity_id
_entity_poly.type
_entity_poly.pdbx_seq_one_letter_code
_entity_poly.pdbx_strand_id
1 'polypeptide(L)'
;MSKYETPDYDVVLKEEDFEIRKYVDFYIVEYENLNNEDSNSSFGTLFKYISSDNKANEKISMTVPVIQEETEEKKKMAFVVPEKYRE
;
A
#
# COMPACT_ATOMS: atom_id res chain seq x y z
N MET A 1 -12.14 -15.03 7.82
CA MET A 1 -11.26 -13.85 7.80
C MET A 1 -11.01 -13.53 6.34
N SER A 2 -11.47 -12.38 5.84
CA SER A 2 -11.24 -12.01 4.44
C SER A 2 -9.74 -11.96 4.18
N LYS A 3 -9.26 -12.77 3.23
CA LYS A 3 -7.90 -12.65 2.72
C LYS A 3 -7.89 -11.43 1.80
N TYR A 4 -7.23 -10.36 2.22
CA TYR A 4 -6.92 -9.26 1.33
C TYR A 4 -5.92 -9.76 0.27
N GLU A 5 -6.02 -9.21 -0.94
CA GLU A 5 -5.08 -9.49 -2.00
C GLU A 5 -3.68 -8.99 -1.62
N THR A 6 -2.66 -9.77 -1.98
CA THR A 6 -1.24 -9.45 -1.77
C THR A 6 -0.50 -9.57 -3.09
N PRO A 7 0.54 -8.75 -3.34
CA PRO A 7 1.43 -9.02 -4.47
C PRO A 7 2.10 -10.38 -4.30
N ASP A 8 2.36 -11.06 -5.41
CA ASP A 8 3.06 -12.35 -5.39
C ASP A 8 4.46 -12.22 -4.81
N TYR A 9 4.86 -13.22 -4.03
CA TYR A 9 6.20 -13.32 -3.47
C TYR A 9 6.64 -14.77 -3.29
N ASP A 10 7.94 -14.96 -3.38
CA ASP A 10 8.60 -16.19 -2.95
C ASP A 10 9.09 -16.03 -1.51
N VAL A 11 8.88 -17.06 -0.69
CA VAL A 11 9.51 -17.14 0.64
C VAL A 11 10.93 -17.67 0.46
N VAL A 12 11.91 -16.81 0.69
CA VAL A 12 13.33 -17.13 0.55
C VAL A 12 13.86 -17.84 1.80
N LEU A 13 13.40 -17.40 2.97
CA LEU A 13 13.75 -17.97 4.27
C LEU A 13 12.57 -17.82 5.21
N LYS A 14 12.34 -18.84 6.04
CA LYS A 14 11.32 -18.81 7.10
C LYS A 14 11.92 -19.37 8.38
N GLU A 15 12.01 -18.53 9.39
CA GLU A 15 12.38 -18.90 10.76
C GLU A 15 11.15 -18.78 11.66
N GLU A 16 11.27 -19.12 12.95
CA GLU A 16 10.14 -19.04 13.89
C GLU A 16 9.64 -17.59 14.08
N ASP A 17 10.56 -16.62 14.12
CA ASP A 17 10.25 -15.22 14.44
C ASP A 17 10.09 -14.31 13.22
N PHE A 18 10.57 -14.73 12.04
CA PHE A 18 10.55 -13.88 10.85
C PHE A 18 10.56 -14.67 9.53
N GLU A 19 10.22 -13.97 8.45
CA GLU A 19 10.22 -14.50 7.09
C GLU A 19 10.86 -13.49 6.14
N ILE A 20 11.74 -13.96 5.25
CA ILE A 20 12.33 -13.18 4.17
C ILE A 20 11.53 -13.45 2.90
N ARG A 21 10.90 -12.41 2.35
CA ARG A 21 10.10 -12.47 1.13
C ARG A 21 10.77 -11.74 -0.01
N LYS A 22 10.75 -12.34 -1.20
CA LYS A 22 11.11 -11.69 -2.45
C LYS A 22 9.84 -11.46 -3.26
N TYR A 23 9.40 -10.21 -3.35
CA TYR A 23 8.23 -9.84 -4.13
C TYR A 23 8.57 -9.74 -5.61
N VAL A 24 7.60 -10.06 -6.47
CA VAL A 24 7.63 -9.70 -7.90
C VAL A 24 7.43 -8.19 -8.06
N ASP A 25 7.64 -7.66 -9.26
CA ASP A 25 7.30 -6.26 -9.52
C ASP A 25 5.78 -6.04 -9.37
N PHE A 26 5.42 -4.95 -8.68
CA PHE A 26 4.04 -4.54 -8.48
C PHE A 26 3.92 -3.02 -8.47
N TYR A 27 2.74 -2.53 -8.83
CA TYR A 27 2.43 -1.10 -8.79
C TYR A 27 1.96 -0.70 -7.40
N ILE A 28 2.29 0.53 -7.02
CA ILE A 28 1.80 1.19 -5.82
C ILE A 28 1.17 2.54 -6.16
N VAL A 29 0.21 2.96 -5.35
CA VAL A 29 -0.24 4.35 -5.30
C VAL A 29 0.31 4.96 -4.04
N GLU A 30 1.18 5.95 -4.19
CA GLU A 30 1.84 6.65 -3.08
C GLU A 30 1.20 8.02 -2.84
N TYR A 31 1.11 8.39 -1.57
CA TYR A 31 0.84 9.75 -1.12
C TYR A 31 1.98 10.23 -0.22
N GLU A 32 2.63 11.33 -0.63
CA GLU A 32 3.68 11.99 0.12
C GLU A 32 3.12 13.23 0.82
N ASN A 33 3.21 13.27 2.16
CA ASN A 33 2.84 14.45 2.92
C ASN A 33 4.07 15.36 3.07
N LEU A 34 4.06 16.48 2.34
CA LEU A 34 5.17 17.44 2.28
C LEU A 34 5.20 18.44 3.44
N ASN A 35 4.11 18.56 4.22
CA ASN A 35 3.92 19.67 5.16
C ASN A 35 4.08 19.29 6.64
N ASN A 36 4.53 18.07 6.95
CA ASN A 36 4.65 17.56 8.33
C ASN A 36 3.35 17.68 9.17
N GLU A 37 2.19 17.86 8.53
CA GLU A 37 0.89 17.78 9.19
C GLU A 37 0.53 16.32 9.42
N ASP A 38 -0.08 16.03 10.58
CA ASP A 38 -0.42 14.71 11.14
C ASP A 38 -0.38 13.52 10.16
N SER A 39 0.41 12.49 10.49
CA SER A 39 0.52 11.22 9.74
C SER A 39 -0.82 10.51 9.55
N ASN A 40 -1.78 10.75 10.44
CA ASN A 40 -3.14 10.22 10.35
C ASN A 40 -3.89 10.70 9.10
N SER A 41 -3.47 11.85 8.52
CA SER A 41 -4.04 12.39 7.28
C SER A 41 -3.60 11.62 6.02
N SER A 42 -2.41 11.02 6.02
CA SER A 42 -1.84 10.35 4.84
C SER A 42 -2.58 9.06 4.51
N PHE A 43 -2.85 8.22 5.51
CA PHE A 43 -3.67 7.03 5.33
C PHE A 43 -5.09 7.37 4.92
N GLY A 44 -5.70 8.37 5.57
CA GLY A 44 -7.06 8.81 5.28
C GLY A 44 -7.23 9.27 3.83
N THR A 45 -6.22 9.95 3.28
CA THR A 45 -6.21 10.42 1.88
C THR A 45 -6.23 9.26 0.90
N LEU A 46 -5.31 8.30 1.07
CA LEU A 46 -5.28 7.11 0.23
C LEU A 46 -6.52 6.22 0.42
N PHE A 47 -7.03 6.11 1.65
CA PHE A 47 -8.24 5.37 1.95
C PHE A 47 -9.46 5.97 1.23
N LYS A 48 -9.59 7.30 1.19
CA LYS A 48 -10.63 7.97 0.41
C LYS A 48 -10.48 7.67 -1.08
N TYR A 49 -9.25 7.76 -1.60
CA TYR A 49 -8.96 7.46 -3.01
C TYR A 49 -9.43 6.06 -3.42
N ILE A 50 -9.10 5.02 -2.65
CA ILE A 50 -9.56 3.65 -2.95
C ILE A 50 -11.06 3.45 -2.66
N SER A 51 -11.67 4.32 -1.85
CA SER A 51 -13.08 4.28 -1.46
C SER A 51 -14.01 5.07 -2.38
N SER A 52 -13.59 5.40 -3.61
CA SER A 52 -14.29 6.17 -4.68
C SER A 52 -13.90 7.65 -4.85
N ASP A 53 -13.01 8.20 -4.03
CA ASP A 53 -12.51 9.58 -4.23
C ASP A 53 -11.36 9.63 -5.25
N ASN A 54 -11.62 9.07 -6.43
CA ASN A 54 -10.72 9.07 -7.57
C ASN A 54 -11.46 9.52 -8.82
N LYS A 55 -10.73 9.88 -9.88
CA LYS A 55 -11.32 10.44 -11.11
C LYS A 55 -12.39 9.55 -11.76
N ALA A 56 -12.31 8.23 -11.56
CA ALA A 56 -13.27 7.27 -12.12
C ALA A 56 -14.48 7.01 -11.19
N ASN A 57 -14.50 7.59 -9.98
CA ASN A 57 -15.46 7.27 -8.92
C ASN A 57 -15.56 5.77 -8.63
N GLU A 58 -14.47 5.02 -8.85
CA GLU A 58 -14.47 3.56 -8.72
C GLU A 58 -14.00 3.15 -7.32
N LYS A 59 -14.60 2.09 -6.78
CA LYS A 59 -14.08 1.45 -5.57
C LYS A 59 -12.93 0.49 -5.95
N ILE A 60 -11.74 0.77 -5.43
CA ILE A 60 -10.56 -0.08 -5.53
C ILE A 60 -10.55 -0.99 -4.31
N SER A 61 -10.40 -2.30 -4.53
CA SER A 61 -10.29 -3.26 -3.43
C SER A 61 -9.05 -2.99 -2.58
N MET A 62 -9.19 -3.10 -1.26
CA MET A 62 -8.05 -2.98 -0.35
C MET A 62 -7.12 -4.18 -0.50
N THR A 63 -5.81 -3.90 -0.49
CA THR A 63 -4.73 -4.87 -0.58
C THR A 63 -3.87 -4.79 0.68
N VAL A 64 -3.02 -5.81 0.86
CA VAL A 64 -1.97 -5.80 1.88
C VAL A 64 -0.63 -6.17 1.25
N PRO A 65 0.51 -5.67 1.75
CA PRO A 65 0.65 -4.72 2.85
C PRO A 65 0.29 -3.27 2.48
N VAL A 66 0.06 -2.44 3.49
CA VAL A 66 0.19 -0.98 3.35
C VAL A 66 1.64 -0.63 3.65
N ILE A 67 2.29 0.07 2.73
CA ILE A 67 3.71 0.44 2.84
C ILE A 67 3.77 1.84 3.44
N GLN A 68 4.62 2.04 4.44
CA GLN A 68 4.90 3.35 5.03
C GLN A 68 6.40 3.57 5.03
N GLU A 69 6.82 4.74 4.56
CA GLU A 69 8.20 5.22 4.63
C GLU A 69 8.20 6.53 5.40
N GLU A 70 8.99 6.58 6.47
CA GLU A 70 9.13 7.76 7.32
C GLU A 70 10.61 8.13 7.39
N THR A 71 10.91 9.35 6.94
CA THR A 71 12.23 9.97 7.01
C THR A 71 12.12 11.26 7.82
N GLU A 72 13.25 11.88 8.18
CA GLU A 72 13.26 13.14 8.94
C GLU A 72 12.50 14.28 8.22
N GLU A 73 12.43 14.24 6.89
CA GLU A 73 11.84 15.30 6.06
C GLU A 73 10.48 14.91 5.45
N LYS A 74 10.17 13.62 5.32
CA LYS A 74 9.04 13.13 4.50
C LYS A 74 8.36 11.92 5.13
N LYS A 75 7.03 11.91 5.07
CA LYS A 75 6.19 10.74 5.38
C LYS A 75 5.42 10.32 4.15
N LYS A 76 5.70 9.12 3.65
CA LYS A 76 5.03 8.49 2.52
C LYS A 76 4.21 7.32 3.00
N MET A 77 3.04 7.17 2.42
CA MET A 77 2.25 5.95 2.53
C MET A 77 1.89 5.47 1.15
N ALA A 78 1.78 4.16 0.98
CA ALA A 78 1.40 3.57 -0.29
C ALA A 78 0.54 2.31 -0.13
N PHE A 79 -0.39 2.14 -1.07
CA PHE A 79 -1.17 0.93 -1.23
C PHE A 79 -0.68 0.14 -2.45
N VAL A 80 -0.68 -1.19 -2.34
CA VAL A 80 -0.44 -2.06 -3.49
C VAL A 80 -1.66 -2.02 -4.41
N VAL A 81 -1.43 -1.85 -5.70
CA VAL A 81 -2.50 -1.85 -6.70
C VAL A 81 -2.97 -3.29 -6.95
N PRO A 82 -4.29 -3.56 -6.88
CA PRO A 82 -4.85 -4.86 -7.23
C PRO A 82 -4.48 -5.32 -8.65
N GLU A 83 -4.36 -6.63 -8.84
CA GLU A 83 -4.00 -7.28 -10.10
C GLU A 83 -4.90 -6.86 -11.26
N LYS A 84 -6.20 -6.60 -10.99
CA LYS A 84 -7.17 -6.14 -12.00
C LYS A 84 -6.82 -4.83 -12.71
N TYR A 85 -5.81 -4.08 -12.23
CA TYR A 85 -5.35 -2.81 -12.82
C TYR A 85 -3.92 -2.88 -13.37
N ARG A 86 -3.32 -4.07 -13.51
CA ARG A 86 -1.95 -4.23 -14.01
C ARG A 86 -1.82 -4.14 -15.55
N GLU A 87 -2.88 -3.82 -16.27
CA GLU A 87 -2.93 -3.73 -17.75
C GLU A 87 -3.24 -2.32 -18.26
#